data_AF-A0A8S4FBI1-F1
#
_entry.id   AF-A0A8S4FBI1-F1
#
_cell.length_a   1.000
_cell.length_b   1.000
_cell.length_c   1.000
_cell.angle_alpha   90.00
_cell.angle_beta   90.00
_cell.angle_gamma   90.00
#
_symmetry.space_group_name_H-M   'P 1'
#
loop_
_entity.id
_entity.type
_entity.pdbx_description
1 polymer ?
#
loop_
_entity_poly.entity_id
_entity_poly.type
_entity_poly.pdbx_seq_one_letter_code
_entity_poly.pdbx_strand_id
1 'polypeptide(L)' 'MAVHPILKKRKLEGEYWTLFKELIDDEEKNFSYFRMSRYQFDILLNKIELLISKQDTIFKESLSPKEKLAVCLR' A
#
# COMPACT_ATOMS: atom_id res chain seq x y z
N MET A 1 -8.13 -4.99 -24.51
CA MET A 1 -7.80 -5.59 -23.20
C MET A 1 -7.87 -4.49 -22.16
N ALA A 2 -8.98 -4.39 -21.43
CA ALA A 2 -9.27 -3.22 -20.59
C ALA A 2 -8.93 -3.53 -19.13
N VAL A 3 -7.83 -2.97 -18.64
CA VAL A 3 -7.67 -2.73 -17.19
C VAL A 3 -8.90 -1.95 -16.76
N HIS A 4 -9.66 -2.51 -15.82
CA HIS A 4 -10.91 -1.92 -15.35
C HIS A 4 -10.66 -0.45 -14.96
N PRO A 5 -11.49 0.52 -15.38
CA PRO A 5 -11.23 1.96 -15.15
C PRO A 5 -11.05 2.29 -13.67
N ILE A 6 -11.65 1.50 -12.78
CA ILE A 6 -11.46 1.59 -11.31
C ILE A 6 -10.01 1.33 -10.87
N LEU A 7 -9.29 0.44 -11.57
CA LEU A 7 -7.89 0.16 -11.32
C LEU A 7 -6.99 1.28 -11.87
N LYS A 8 -7.41 1.98 -12.94
CA LYS A 8 -6.72 3.19 -13.43
C LYS A 8 -6.85 4.36 -12.45
N LYS A 9 -8.02 4.50 -11.82
CA LYS A 9 -8.27 5.53 -10.80
C LYS A 9 -7.55 5.27 -9.48
N ARG A 10 -7.03 4.06 -9.23
CA ARG A 10 -6.33 3.71 -7.97
C ARG A 10 -5.10 4.58 -7.67
N LYS A 11 -4.37 5.04 -8.69
CA LYS A 11 -3.22 5.94 -8.50
C LYS A 11 -3.64 7.37 -8.07
N LEU A 12 -4.91 7.74 -8.31
CA LEU A 12 -5.45 9.08 -8.03
C LEU A 12 -6.38 9.09 -6.81
N GLU A 13 -7.27 8.10 -6.70
CA GLU A 13 -8.31 7.99 -5.66
C GLU A 13 -8.09 6.81 -4.71
N GLY A 14 -7.01 6.05 -4.89
CA GLY A 14 -6.73 4.91 -4.03
C GLY A 14 -6.54 5.38 -2.60
N GLU A 15 -7.21 4.70 -1.66
CA GLU A 15 -7.10 4.93 -0.21
C GLU A 15 -5.63 4.97 0.25
N TYR A 16 -4.74 4.26 -0.45
CA TYR A 16 -3.30 4.38 -0.22
C TYR A 16 -2.72 5.75 -0.65
N TRP A 17 -3.09 6.31 -1.78
CA TRP A 17 -2.49 7.57 -2.27
C TRP A 17 -3.02 8.82 -1.56
N THR A 18 -4.28 8.80 -1.12
CA THR A 18 -4.90 9.88 -0.34
C THR A 18 -4.73 9.66 1.16
N LEU A 19 -5.27 8.57 1.71
CA LEU A 19 -5.31 8.34 3.14
C LEU A 19 -3.94 7.95 3.71
N PHE A 20 -3.16 7.07 3.06
CA PHE A 20 -1.83 6.68 3.58
C PHE A 20 -0.88 7.88 3.62
N LYS A 21 -0.99 8.80 2.67
CA LYS A 21 -0.12 9.99 2.59
C LYS A 21 -0.43 10.96 3.73
N GLU A 22 -1.70 11.17 4.06
CA GLU A 22 -2.11 11.94 5.24
C GLU A 22 -1.78 11.21 6.55
N LEU A 23 -1.96 9.88 6.60
CA LEU A 23 -1.59 9.07 7.75
C LEU A 23 -0.08 9.05 7.99
N ILE A 24 0.78 9.15 6.97
CA ILE A 24 2.23 9.15 7.15
C ILE A 24 2.76 10.45 7.74
N ASP A 25 1.99 11.53 7.60
CA ASP A 25 2.28 12.85 8.15
C ASP A 25 1.97 12.90 9.65
N ASP A 26 0.89 12.23 10.07
CA ASP A 26 0.46 12.09 11.47
C ASP A 26 0.89 10.74 12.08
N GLU A 27 1.98 10.71 12.85
CA GLU A 27 2.48 9.49 13.49
C GLU A 27 1.45 8.83 14.44
N GLU A 28 0.69 9.63 15.18
CA GLU A 28 -0.39 9.15 16.07
C GLU A 28 -1.53 8.49 15.29
N LYS A 29 -1.95 9.09 14.17
CA LYS A 29 -3.01 8.50 13.34
C LYS A 29 -2.50 7.26 12.61
N ASN A 30 -1.25 7.25 12.17
CA ASN A 30 -0.62 6.05 11.59
C ASN A 30 -0.68 4.89 12.59
N PHE A 31 -0.32 5.15 13.85
CA PHE A 31 -0.39 4.16 14.92
C PHE A 31 -1.83 3.76 15.23
N SER A 32 -2.79 4.69 15.26
CA SER A 32 -4.20 4.35 15.47
C SER A 32 -4.81 3.54 14.32
N TYR A 33 -4.36 3.80 13.09
CA TYR A 33 -4.90 3.16 11.89
C TYR A 33 -4.29 1.77 11.67
N PHE A 34 -2.96 1.66 11.67
CA PHE A 34 -2.25 0.39 11.45
C PHE A 34 -2.00 -0.40 12.73
N ARG A 35 -2.25 0.20 13.91
CA ARG A 35 -1.88 -0.36 15.23
C ARG A 35 -0.40 -0.68 15.37
N MET A 36 0.43 -0.04 14.55
CA MET A 36 1.87 -0.24 14.49
C MET A 36 2.55 1.09 14.17
N SER A 37 3.79 1.24 14.64
CA SER A 37 4.59 2.40 14.27
C SER A 37 5.08 2.28 12.83
N ARG A 38 5.38 3.43 12.20
CA ARG A 38 5.99 3.46 10.87
C ARG A 38 7.24 2.59 10.77
N TYR A 39 8.03 2.52 11.85
CA TYR A 39 9.22 1.66 11.92
C TYR A 39 8.87 0.17 11.91
N GLN A 40 7.89 -0.26 12.70
CA GLN A 40 7.42 -1.65 12.68
C GLN A 40 6.83 -2.03 11.33
N PHE A 41 6.07 -1.11 10.72
CA PHE A 41 5.53 -1.29 9.39
C PHE A 41 6.66 -1.46 8.36
N ASP A 42 7.72 -0.65 8.43
CA ASP A 42 8.85 -0.73 7.49
C ASP A 42 9.66 -2.03 7.68
N ILE A 43 9.88 -2.47 8.92
CA ILE A 43 10.50 -3.79 9.21
C ILE A 43 9.65 -4.92 8.65
N LEU A 44 8.35 -4.89 8.91
CA LEU A 44 7.42 -5.91 8.44
C LEU A 44 7.42 -5.94 6.92
N LEU A 45 7.32 -4.76 6.29
CA LEU A 45 7.40 -4.56 4.86
C LEU A 45 8.68 -5.17 4.31
N ASN A 46 9.85 -4.82 4.84
CA ASN A 46 11.13 -5.31 4.36
C ASN A 46 11.22 -6.86 4.39
N LYS A 47 10.66 -7.49 5.45
CA LYS A 47 10.62 -8.95 5.58
C LYS A 47 9.69 -9.62 4.56
N ILE A 48 8.51 -9.06 4.36
CA ILE A 48 7.50 -9.66 3.47
C ILE A 48 7.63 -9.16 2.03
N GLU A 49 8.37 -8.07 1.78
CA GLU A 49 8.50 -7.42 0.49
C GLU A 49 8.95 -8.43 -0.55
N LEU A 50 9.94 -9.26 -0.23
CA LEU A 50 10.42 -10.33 -1.10
C LEU A 50 9.35 -11.41 -1.38
N LEU A 51 8.39 -11.61 -0.48
CA LEU A 51 7.30 -12.59 -0.61
C LEU A 51 6.07 -12.03 -1.35
N ILE A 52 5.76 -10.75 -1.14
CA ILE A 52 4.56 -10.09 -1.69
C ILE A 52 4.87 -9.27 -2.94
N SER A 53 6.15 -9.01 -3.22
CA SER A 53 6.62 -8.40 -4.45
C SER A 53 6.25 -9.35 -5.59
N LYS A 54 5.32 -8.88 -6.41
CA LYS A 54 4.93 -9.57 -7.64
C LYS A 54 5.52 -8.75 -8.76
N GLN A 55 6.17 -9.43 -9.72
CA GLN A 55 6.60 -8.74 -10.93
C GLN A 55 5.40 -8.11 -11.63
N ASP A 56 5.61 -6.91 -12.11
CA ASP A 56 4.75 -6.31 -13.11
C ASP A 56 4.79 -7.20 -14.35
N THR A 57 3.61 -7.58 -14.83
CA THR A 57 3.49 -8.28 -16.11
C THR A 57 2.95 -7.30 -17.13
N ILE A 58 3.23 -7.54 -18.41
CA ILE A 58 2.79 -6.70 -19.54
C ILE A 58 1.26 -6.43 -19.50
N PHE A 59 0.50 -7.31 -18.82
CA PHE A 59 -0.95 -7.25 -18.69
C PHE A 59 -1.44 -6.63 -17.37
N LYS A 60 -0.58 -6.42 -16.37
CA LYS A 60 -0.97 -5.95 -15.05
C LYS A 60 0.19 -5.30 -14.31
N GLU A 61 0.00 -4.03 -13.96
CA GLU A 61 0.76 -3.39 -12.89
C GLU A 61 0.40 -4.07 -11.56
N SER A 62 1.39 -4.73 -10.99
CA SER A 62 1.33 -5.32 -9.66
C SER A 62 1.27 -4.20 -8.63
N LEU A 63 0.43 -4.39 -7.60
CA LEU A 63 0.42 -3.46 -6.48
C LEU A 63 1.77 -3.48 -5.79
N SER A 64 2.22 -2.30 -5.37
CA SER A 64 3.42 -2.15 -4.56
C SER A 64 3.29 -3.03 -3.32
N PRO A 65 4.37 -3.68 -2.87
CA PRO A 65 4.41 -4.40 -1.60
C PRO A 65 3.81 -3.58 -0.45
N LYS A 66 4.14 -2.28 -0.43
CA LYS A 66 3.64 -1.31 0.55
C LYS A 66 2.13 -1.11 0.51
N GLU A 67 1.56 -1.00 -0.69
CA GLU A 67 0.11 -0.88 -0.88
C GLU A 67 -0.62 -2.15 -0.45
N LYS A 68 -0.07 -3.33 -0.74
CA LYS A 68 -0.65 -4.62 -0.30
C LYS A 68 -0.64 -4.71 1.22
N LEU A 69 0.49 -4.39 1.85
CA LEU A 69 0.61 -4.43 3.30
C LEU A 69 -0.34 -3.45 3.98
N ALA A 70 -0.44 -2.22 3.46
CA ALA A 70 -1.36 -1.22 3.98
C ALA A 70 -2.83 -1.66 3.90
N VAL A 71 -3.24 -2.29 2.80
CA VAL A 71 -4.61 -2.83 2.65
C VAL A 71 -4.84 -4.04 3.56
N CYS A 72 -3.83 -4.87 3.80
CA CYS A 72 -3.95 -6.03 4.69
C CYS A 72 -4.01 -5.68 6.19
N LEU A 73 -3.43 -4.54 6.58
CA LEU A 73 -3.38 -4.10 7.98
C LEU A 73 -4.54 -3.18 8.39
N ARG A 74 -5.34 -2.71 7.43
CA ARG A 74 -6.62 -2.01 7.70
C ARG A 74 -7.61 -2.97 8.38
#